data_AF-A0A9P7RNC4-F1
#
_entry.id   AF-A0A9P7RNC4-F1
#
_cell.length_a   1.000
_cell.length_b   1.000
_cell.length_c   1.000
_cell.angle_alpha   90.00
_cell.angle_beta   90.00
_cell.angle_gamma   90.00
#
_symmetry.space_group_name_H-M   'P 1'
#
loop_
_entity.id
_entity.type
_entity.pdbx_description
1 polymer ?
#
loop_
_entity_poly.entity_id
_entity_poly.type
_entity_poly.pdbx_seq_one_letter_code
_entity_poly.pdbx_strand_id
1 'polypeptide(L)'
;MLLLICDICQEELSIDKFLFQSSCGHGFCTTCTDATKSRETCPLCRKPKLKNVPPHRVYLTPSTSRIEDHATSLTNSLSILDSGSTPKQFRKVSSKLRTIANSKALGNSDIAVQLLASAKNMEERLQYIPHQLQLERDEKVALQRKVDLWHARIQMVESQERQIKCLKATIRESNQNVARLQSEINKLTVCADGLRKEQEKLQKVSDQQKKTIAEKEVRLSDLQLQVEDREKKNRLLKQKLKAVSKSTRPPADGNESLFIDSSNTGH
;
A
#
# COMPACT_ATOMS: atom_id res chain seq x y z
N MET A 1 -29.72 17.65 -73.50
CA MET A 1 -28.65 17.83 -74.50
C MET A 1 -28.78 19.24 -75.02
N LEU A 2 -27.76 20.09 -74.89
CA LEU A 2 -27.87 21.51 -75.21
C LEU A 2 -27.54 21.74 -76.69
N LEU A 3 -28.51 22.26 -77.45
CA LEU A 3 -28.37 22.57 -78.87
C LEU A 3 -28.12 24.07 -79.04
N LEU A 4 -27.25 24.43 -79.98
CA LEU A 4 -26.91 25.81 -80.34
C LEU A 4 -27.10 26.00 -81.85
N ILE A 5 -27.50 27.21 -82.26
CA ILE A 5 -27.60 27.59 -83.67
C ILE A 5 -26.30 28.26 -84.11
N CYS A 6 -25.75 27.85 -85.24
CA CYS A 6 -24.56 28.47 -85.80
C CYS A 6 -24.96 29.72 -86.61
N ASP A 7 -24.50 30.91 -86.24
CA ASP A 7 -24.88 32.15 -86.94
C ASP A 7 -24.44 32.23 -88.42
N ILE A 8 -23.56 31.32 -88.86
CA ILE A 8 -23.06 31.29 -90.25
C ILE A 8 -23.89 30.36 -91.12
N CYS A 9 -24.09 29.10 -90.73
CA CYS A 9 -24.86 28.13 -91.51
C CYS A 9 -26.32 27.98 -91.07
N GLN A 10 -26.70 28.60 -89.94
CA GLN A 10 -28.04 28.55 -89.35
C GLN A 10 -28.51 27.13 -88.98
N GLU A 11 -27.59 26.18 -88.82
CA GLU A 11 -27.90 24.82 -88.38
C GLU A 11 -27.91 24.69 -86.85
N GLU A 12 -28.88 23.94 -86.32
CA GLU A 12 -28.94 23.51 -84.93
C GLU A 12 -28.05 22.29 -84.71
N LEU A 13 -27.02 22.44 -83.87
CA LEU A 13 -26.04 21.41 -83.60
C LEU A 13 -25.78 21.28 -82.09
N SER A 14 -25.33 20.11 -81.65
CA SER A 14 -24.86 19.93 -80.26
C SER A 14 -23.73 20.91 -79.94
N ILE A 15 -23.67 21.41 -78.70
CA ILE A 15 -22.57 22.24 -78.20
C ILE A 15 -21.18 21.63 -78.45
N ASP A 16 -21.07 20.29 -78.46
CA ASP A 16 -19.84 19.57 -78.78
C ASP A 16 -19.39 19.71 -80.23
N LYS A 17 -20.19 20.34 -81.10
CA LYS A 17 -19.82 20.70 -82.47
C LYS A 17 -19.47 22.17 -82.62
N PHE A 18 -19.45 22.96 -81.53
CA PHE A 18 -19.08 24.37 -81.56
C PHE A 18 -17.65 24.62 -81.08
N LEU A 19 -17.03 25.63 -81.69
CA LEU A 19 -15.77 26.22 -81.26
C LEU A 19 -15.97 27.72 -81.08
N PHE A 20 -15.45 28.25 -79.98
CA PHE A 20 -15.61 29.64 -79.57
C PHE A 20 -14.32 30.42 -79.80
N GLN A 21 -14.45 31.59 -80.40
CA GLN A 21 -13.34 32.49 -80.69
C GLN A 21 -12.78 33.07 -79.40
N SER A 22 -11.50 32.85 -79.13
CA SER A 22 -10.84 33.30 -77.88
C SER A 22 -10.82 34.82 -77.71
N SER A 23 -10.92 35.61 -78.80
CA SER A 23 -10.89 37.07 -78.74
C SER A 23 -12.23 37.72 -78.43
N CYS A 24 -13.36 37.04 -78.67
CA CYS A 24 -14.68 37.65 -78.56
C CYS A 24 -15.79 36.75 -78.01
N GLY A 25 -15.51 35.46 -77.80
CA GLY A 25 -16.48 34.51 -77.25
C GLY A 25 -17.57 34.06 -78.21
N HIS A 26 -17.61 34.52 -79.47
CA HIS A 26 -18.59 34.03 -80.44
C HIS A 26 -18.24 32.62 -80.91
N GLY A 27 -19.24 31.73 -80.92
CA GLY A 27 -19.11 30.34 -81.29
C GLY A 27 -19.70 30.03 -82.65
N PHE A 28 -19.01 29.20 -83.43
CA PHE A 28 -19.54 28.68 -84.69
C PHE A 28 -19.35 27.17 -84.71
N CYS A 29 -20.12 26.46 -85.56
CA CYS A 29 -19.87 25.04 -85.75
C CYS A 29 -18.45 24.81 -86.29
N THR A 30 -17.88 23.62 -86.04
CA THR A 30 -16.51 23.27 -86.45
C THR A 30 -16.29 23.56 -87.94
N THR A 31 -17.23 23.16 -88.79
CA THR A 31 -17.17 23.38 -90.25
C THR A 31 -17.08 24.87 -90.62
N CYS A 32 -17.92 25.72 -90.02
CA CYS A 32 -17.91 27.16 -90.27
C CYS A 32 -16.68 27.86 -89.67
N THR A 33 -16.18 27.34 -88.54
CA THR A 33 -14.95 27.82 -87.92
C THR A 33 -13.74 27.57 -88.82
N ASP A 34 -13.65 26.38 -89.42
CA ASP A 34 -12.58 26.02 -90.35
C ASP A 34 -12.68 26.80 -91.66
N ALA A 35 -13.89 26.95 -92.21
CA ALA A 35 -14.13 27.73 -93.43
C ALA A 35 -13.75 29.21 -93.28
N THR A 36 -13.82 29.76 -92.07
CA THR A 36 -13.48 31.16 -91.78
C THR A 36 -12.09 31.33 -91.17
N LYS A 37 -11.28 30.27 -91.10
CA LYS A 37 -9.95 30.27 -90.48
C LYS A 37 -8.99 31.29 -91.11
N SER A 38 -9.07 31.49 -92.42
CA SER A 38 -8.25 32.45 -93.17
C SER A 38 -8.61 33.92 -92.92
N ARG A 39 -9.77 34.21 -92.33
CA ARG A 39 -10.18 35.59 -92.01
C ARG A 39 -9.51 36.06 -90.73
N GLU A 40 -8.93 37.25 -90.76
CA GLU A 40 -8.28 37.88 -89.60
C GLU A 40 -9.28 38.39 -88.55
N THR A 41 -10.57 38.50 -88.91
CA THR A 41 -11.63 39.01 -88.03
C THR A 41 -12.74 37.99 -87.81
N CYS A 42 -13.44 38.13 -86.68
CA CYS A 42 -14.63 37.33 -86.35
C CYS A 42 -15.76 37.62 -87.36
N PRO A 43 -16.41 36.61 -87.96
CA PRO A 43 -17.51 36.80 -88.90
C PRO A 43 -18.71 37.56 -88.32
N LEU A 44 -18.97 37.44 -87.01
CA LEU A 44 -20.13 38.06 -86.36
C LEU A 44 -19.84 39.50 -85.90
N CYS A 45 -18.82 39.69 -85.08
CA CYS A 45 -18.54 41.00 -84.46
C CYS A 45 -17.38 41.78 -85.08
N ARG A 46 -16.73 41.22 -86.11
CA ARG A 46 -15.58 41.82 -86.82
C ARG A 46 -14.36 42.14 -85.94
N LYS A 47 -14.34 41.73 -84.66
CA LYS A 47 -13.14 41.86 -83.81
C LYS A 47 -11.99 41.03 -84.39
N PRO A 48 -10.74 41.55 -84.36
CA PRO A 48 -9.57 40.81 -84.80
C PRO A 48 -9.39 39.54 -83.96
N LYS A 49 -8.99 38.45 -84.61
CA LYS A 49 -8.65 37.20 -83.96
C LYS A 49 -7.29 37.33 -83.29
N LEU A 50 -7.13 36.70 -82.13
CA LEU A 50 -5.84 36.64 -81.46
C LEU A 50 -4.89 35.77 -82.29
N LYS A 51 -3.73 36.32 -82.64
CA LYS A 51 -2.68 35.56 -83.34
C LYS A 51 -2.25 34.39 -82.46
N ASN A 52 -2.15 33.19 -83.04
CA ASN A 52 -1.69 31.96 -82.40
C ASN A 52 -2.58 31.37 -81.29
N VAL A 53 -3.82 31.86 -81.11
CA VAL A 53 -4.78 31.23 -80.17
C VAL A 53 -5.92 30.61 -80.97
N PRO A 54 -5.99 29.27 -81.10
CA PRO A 54 -7.07 28.63 -81.83
C PRO A 54 -8.41 28.80 -81.08
N PRO A 55 -9.54 28.76 -81.80
CA PRO A 55 -10.86 28.61 -81.19
C PRO A 55 -10.92 27.36 -80.31
N HIS A 56 -11.65 27.43 -79.19
CA HIS A 56 -11.67 26.37 -78.17
C HIS A 56 -13.10 25.96 -77.82
N ARG A 57 -13.24 24.82 -77.15
CA ARG A 57 -14.53 24.30 -76.67
C ARG A 57 -14.86 24.85 -75.29
N VAL A 58 -16.14 25.13 -75.05
CA VAL A 58 -16.65 25.53 -73.73
C VAL A 58 -17.50 24.39 -73.19
N TYR A 59 -17.17 23.93 -71.98
CA TYR A 59 -17.93 22.92 -71.25
C TYR A 59 -18.75 23.61 -70.16
N LEU A 60 -20.07 23.41 -70.17
CA LEU A 60 -20.97 23.91 -69.13
C LEU A 60 -21.04 22.89 -67.98
N THR A 61 -20.63 23.28 -66.78
CA THR A 61 -20.79 22.47 -65.57
C THR A 61 -22.12 22.81 -64.88
N PRO A 62 -23.09 21.88 -64.77
CA PRO A 62 -24.37 22.17 -64.13
C PRO A 62 -24.22 22.40 -62.61
N SER A 63 -25.00 23.35 -62.09
CA SER A 63 -24.99 23.84 -60.69
C SER A 63 -25.28 22.77 -59.63
N THR A 64 -25.89 21.65 -60.02
CA THR A 64 -26.28 20.53 -59.14
C THR A 64 -25.08 19.80 -58.54
N SER A 65 -23.94 19.78 -59.25
CA SER A 65 -22.66 19.22 -58.76
C SER A 65 -22.22 19.82 -57.41
N ARG A 66 -22.49 21.11 -57.19
CA ARG A 66 -22.05 21.81 -55.97
C ARG A 66 -22.82 21.39 -54.71
N ILE A 67 -24.08 21.01 -54.84
CA ILE A 67 -24.92 20.61 -53.70
C ILE A 67 -24.50 19.20 -53.22
N GLU A 68 -24.24 18.29 -54.15
CA GLU A 68 -23.76 16.94 -53.84
C GLU A 68 -22.37 16.97 -53.19
N ASP A 69 -21.48 17.84 -53.65
CA ASP A 69 -20.17 18.07 -53.03
C ASP A 69 -20.30 18.61 -51.58
N HIS A 70 -21.23 19.55 -51.36
CA HIS A 70 -21.50 20.08 -50.02
C HIS A 70 -22.11 19.02 -49.09
N ALA A 71 -23.06 18.22 -49.58
CA ALA A 71 -23.67 17.12 -48.83
C ALA A 71 -22.62 16.07 -48.45
N THR A 72 -21.76 15.67 -49.38
CA THR A 72 -20.70 14.68 -49.15
C THR A 72 -19.67 15.20 -48.16
N SER A 73 -19.25 16.47 -48.30
CA SER A 73 -18.34 17.13 -47.35
C SER A 73 -18.93 17.23 -45.94
N LEU A 74 -20.24 17.49 -45.83
CA LEU A 74 -20.94 17.55 -44.54
C LEU A 74 -21.06 16.16 -43.91
N THR A 75 -21.50 15.15 -44.66
CA THR A 75 -21.61 13.76 -44.19
C THR A 75 -20.27 13.25 -43.68
N ASN A 76 -19.19 13.48 -44.42
CA ASN A 76 -17.83 13.13 -43.99
C ASN A 76 -17.36 13.88 -42.74
N SER A 77 -17.95 15.04 -42.44
CA SER A 77 -17.61 15.82 -41.25
C SER A 77 -18.43 15.38 -40.04
N LEU A 78 -19.68 14.98 -40.26
CA LEU A 78 -20.57 14.46 -39.23
C LEU A 78 -20.19 13.04 -38.82
N SER A 79 -19.68 12.21 -39.73
CA SER A 79 -19.20 10.85 -39.44
C SER A 79 -17.98 10.82 -38.51
N ILE A 80 -17.30 11.95 -38.33
CA ILE A 80 -16.19 12.11 -37.39
C ILE A 80 -16.70 12.40 -35.97
N LEU A 81 -17.99 12.72 -35.80
CA LEU A 81 -18.58 13.01 -34.48
C LEU A 81 -19.12 11.72 -33.84
N ASP A 82 -18.64 11.45 -32.64
CA ASP A 82 -19.04 10.35 -31.75
C ASP A 82 -19.17 10.86 -30.29
N SER A 83 -19.50 9.96 -29.36
CA SER A 83 -19.61 10.29 -27.93
C SER A 83 -18.27 10.67 -27.27
N GLY A 84 -17.14 10.33 -27.90
CA GLY A 84 -15.78 10.68 -27.45
C GLY A 84 -15.22 11.96 -28.10
N SER A 85 -16.00 12.61 -28.97
CA SER A 85 -15.51 13.70 -29.79
C SER A 85 -15.16 14.94 -28.97
N THR A 86 -14.02 15.54 -29.30
CA THR A 86 -13.52 16.73 -28.62
C THR A 86 -14.31 17.97 -29.02
N PRO A 87 -14.40 19.01 -28.15
CA PRO A 87 -15.02 20.28 -28.49
C PRO A 87 -14.47 20.93 -29.78
N LYS A 88 -13.20 20.65 -30.12
CA LYS A 88 -12.57 21.13 -31.36
C LYS A 88 -13.19 20.50 -32.61
N GLN A 89 -13.56 19.21 -32.56
CA GLN A 89 -14.22 18.52 -33.68
C GLN A 89 -15.62 19.08 -33.92
N PHE A 90 -16.41 19.29 -32.86
CA PHE A 90 -17.74 19.90 -32.99
C PHE A 90 -17.68 21.35 -33.52
N ARG A 91 -16.71 22.16 -33.10
CA ARG A 91 -16.48 23.51 -33.68
C ARG A 91 -16.17 23.45 -35.18
N LYS A 92 -15.37 22.47 -35.60
CA LYS A 92 -15.03 22.26 -37.02
C LYS A 92 -16.27 21.92 -37.85
N VAL A 93 -17.17 21.07 -37.32
CA VAL A 93 -18.44 20.74 -37.99
C VAL A 93 -19.38 21.95 -38.01
N SER A 94 -19.52 22.67 -36.91
CA SER A 94 -20.34 23.89 -36.83
C SER A 94 -19.87 24.99 -37.80
N SER A 95 -18.56 25.15 -37.97
CA SER A 95 -17.97 26.06 -38.96
C SER A 95 -18.28 25.63 -40.40
N LYS A 96 -18.24 24.33 -40.70
CA LYS A 96 -18.61 23.79 -42.01
C LYS A 96 -20.10 23.95 -42.31
N LEU A 97 -20.98 23.70 -41.33
CA LEU A 97 -22.42 23.96 -41.45
C LEU A 97 -22.70 25.42 -41.83
N ARG A 98 -22.03 26.36 -41.16
CA ARG A 98 -22.10 27.80 -41.49
C ARG A 98 -21.61 28.11 -42.90
N THR A 99 -20.50 27.51 -43.31
CA THR A 99 -19.91 27.74 -44.64
C THR A 99 -20.83 27.25 -45.74
N ILE A 100 -21.47 26.08 -45.55
CA ILE A 100 -22.44 25.52 -46.50
C ILE A 100 -23.71 26.37 -46.53
N ALA A 101 -24.26 26.71 -45.36
CA ALA A 101 -25.47 27.52 -45.25
C ALA A 101 -25.32 28.91 -45.89
N ASN A 102 -24.14 29.53 -45.78
CA ASN A 102 -23.85 30.84 -46.38
C ASN A 102 -23.40 30.74 -47.85
N SER A 103 -23.36 29.54 -48.43
CA SER A 103 -22.98 29.39 -49.84
C SER A 103 -24.07 29.93 -50.77
N LYS A 104 -23.66 30.60 -51.85
CA LYS A 104 -24.59 31.10 -52.89
C LYS A 104 -25.42 29.98 -53.54
N ALA A 105 -25.03 28.72 -53.37
CA ALA A 105 -25.72 27.55 -53.92
C ALA A 105 -27.02 27.20 -53.18
N LEU A 106 -27.11 27.47 -51.87
CA LEU A 106 -28.33 27.24 -51.09
C LEU A 106 -29.25 28.47 -51.04
N GLY A 107 -28.72 29.68 -51.21
CA GLY A 107 -29.50 30.91 -51.14
C GLY A 107 -30.24 31.07 -49.80
N ASN A 108 -31.37 31.80 -49.80
CA ASN A 108 -32.26 31.93 -48.64
C ASN A 108 -33.24 30.74 -48.55
N SER A 109 -32.72 29.52 -48.63
CA SER A 109 -33.53 28.30 -48.47
C SER A 109 -33.77 28.02 -46.97
N ASP A 110 -34.94 27.46 -46.64
CA ASP A 110 -35.24 26.94 -45.29
C ASP A 110 -34.15 25.98 -44.78
N ILE A 111 -33.49 25.26 -45.69
CA ILE A 111 -32.37 24.36 -45.37
C ILE A 111 -31.18 25.14 -44.81
N ALA A 112 -30.85 26.32 -45.36
CA ALA A 112 -29.78 27.16 -44.86
C ALA A 112 -30.07 27.67 -43.44
N VAL A 113 -31.33 28.03 -43.16
CA VAL A 113 -31.78 28.44 -41.82
C VAL A 113 -31.64 27.29 -40.81
N GLN A 114 -32.05 26.08 -41.19
CA GLN A 114 -31.91 24.89 -40.34
C GLN A 114 -30.44 24.52 -40.07
N LEU A 115 -29.57 24.63 -41.07
CA LEU A 115 -28.13 24.39 -40.91
C LEU A 115 -27.48 25.41 -39.96
N LEU A 116 -27.85 26.69 -40.05
CA LEU A 116 -27.38 27.74 -39.13
C LEU A 116 -27.91 27.52 -37.71
N ALA A 117 -29.18 27.16 -37.55
CA ALA A 117 -29.78 26.83 -36.26
C ALA A 117 -29.07 25.63 -35.60
N SER A 118 -28.77 24.59 -36.40
CA SER A 118 -28.03 23.41 -35.93
C SER A 118 -26.60 23.76 -35.52
N ALA A 119 -25.91 24.61 -36.30
CA ALA A 119 -24.56 25.07 -35.98
C ALA A 119 -24.52 25.87 -34.67
N LYS A 120 -25.52 26.72 -34.43
CA LYS A 120 -25.68 27.50 -33.19
C LYS A 120 -25.96 26.59 -31.98
N ASN A 121 -26.90 25.64 -32.11
CA ASN A 121 -27.21 24.69 -31.05
C ASN A 121 -25.97 23.86 -30.63
N MET A 122 -25.16 23.42 -31.60
CA MET A 122 -23.91 22.72 -31.32
C MET A 122 -22.93 23.60 -30.52
N GLU A 123 -22.78 24.89 -30.86
CA GLU A 123 -21.90 25.79 -30.12
C GLU A 123 -22.37 26.07 -28.70
N GLU A 124 -23.68 26.27 -28.50
CA GLU A 124 -24.27 26.50 -27.17
C GLU A 124 -24.02 25.30 -26.25
N ARG A 125 -24.20 24.07 -26.76
CA ARG A 125 -23.91 22.85 -25.99
C ARG A 125 -22.43 22.70 -25.66
N LEU A 126 -21.55 23.07 -26.59
CA LEU A 126 -20.10 23.06 -26.36
C LEU A 126 -19.62 24.13 -25.39
N GLN A 127 -20.36 25.22 -25.21
CA GLN A 127 -19.98 26.29 -24.30
C GLN A 127 -20.03 25.82 -22.83
N TYR A 128 -20.94 24.91 -22.50
CA TYR A 128 -21.15 24.42 -21.15
C TYR A 128 -20.16 23.32 -20.73
N ILE A 129 -19.72 22.48 -21.68
CA ILE A 129 -18.85 21.32 -21.42
C ILE A 129 -17.51 21.69 -20.75
N PRO A 130 -16.77 22.75 -21.16
CA PRO A 130 -15.52 23.12 -20.51
C PRO A 130 -15.69 23.49 -19.04
N HIS A 131 -16.79 24.15 -18.69
CA HIS A 131 -17.06 24.54 -17.31
C HIS A 131 -17.37 23.31 -16.45
N GLN A 132 -18.25 22.42 -16.91
CA GLN A 132 -18.52 21.16 -16.21
C GLN A 132 -17.25 20.32 -16.06
N LEU A 133 -16.46 20.16 -17.14
CA LEU A 133 -15.23 19.39 -17.09
C LEU A 133 -14.22 19.97 -16.10
N GLN A 134 -14.20 21.30 -15.93
CA GLN A 134 -13.36 21.95 -14.94
C GLN A 134 -13.85 21.65 -13.52
N LEU A 135 -15.16 21.74 -13.25
CA LEU A 135 -15.74 21.39 -11.96
C LEU A 135 -15.44 19.94 -11.57
N GLU A 136 -15.64 19.00 -12.49
CA GLU A 136 -15.34 17.58 -12.29
C GLU A 136 -13.85 17.33 -12.03
N ARG A 137 -12.96 18.07 -12.69
CA ARG A 137 -11.51 18.00 -12.43
C ARG A 137 -11.17 18.51 -11.04
N ASP A 138 -11.74 19.64 -10.64
CA ASP A 138 -11.50 20.24 -9.34
C ASP A 138 -12.04 19.34 -8.21
N GLU A 139 -13.23 18.74 -8.41
CA GLU A 139 -13.80 17.76 -7.50
C GLU A 139 -12.94 16.49 -7.41
N LYS A 140 -12.48 15.96 -8.55
CA LYS A 140 -11.55 14.81 -8.57
C LYS A 140 -10.28 15.11 -7.78
N VAL A 141 -9.68 16.29 -7.94
CA VAL A 141 -8.50 16.70 -7.18
C VAL A 141 -8.81 16.81 -5.69
N ALA A 142 -9.95 17.38 -5.32
CA ALA A 142 -10.37 17.49 -3.92
C ALA A 142 -10.60 16.12 -3.28
N LEU A 143 -11.23 15.18 -3.98
CA LEU A 143 -11.42 13.80 -3.55
C LEU A 143 -10.09 13.05 -3.43
N GLN A 144 -9.18 13.23 -4.38
CA GLN A 144 -7.85 12.61 -4.32
C GLN A 144 -7.09 13.07 -3.06
N ARG A 145 -7.11 14.37 -2.73
CA ARG A 145 -6.50 14.88 -1.50
C ARG A 145 -7.09 14.25 -0.23
N LYS A 146 -8.41 14.02 -0.22
CA LYS A 146 -9.07 13.31 0.90
C LYS A 146 -8.59 11.87 0.98
N VAL A 147 -8.50 11.16 -0.15
CA VAL A 147 -7.97 9.78 -0.21
C VAL A 147 -6.55 9.73 0.34
N ASP A 148 -5.68 10.65 -0.08
CA ASP A 148 -4.29 10.69 0.37
C ASP A 148 -4.19 10.91 1.90
N LEU A 149 -5.01 11.82 2.44
CA LEU A 149 -5.11 12.07 3.88
C LEU A 149 -5.56 10.80 4.65
N TRP A 150 -6.60 10.13 4.17
CA TRP A 150 -7.11 8.92 4.81
C TRP A 150 -6.10 7.77 4.71
N HIS A 151 -5.39 7.65 3.60
CA HIS A 151 -4.37 6.63 3.41
C HIS A 151 -3.24 6.76 4.45
N ALA A 152 -2.74 7.97 4.69
CA ALA A 152 -1.75 8.22 5.73
C ALA A 152 -2.27 7.87 7.13
N ARG A 153 -3.54 8.18 7.42
CA ARG A 153 -4.17 7.85 8.70
C ARG A 153 -4.33 6.34 8.90
N ILE A 154 -4.68 5.59 7.85
CA ILE A 154 -4.75 4.13 7.88
C ILE A 154 -3.38 3.54 8.20
N GLN A 155 -2.31 3.98 7.50
CA GLN A 155 -0.95 3.52 7.77
C GLN A 155 -0.51 3.79 9.23
N MET A 156 -0.88 4.95 9.78
CA MET A 156 -0.62 5.26 11.18
C MET A 156 -1.35 4.28 12.12
N VAL A 157 -2.63 4.02 11.89
CA VAL A 157 -3.42 3.08 12.71
C VAL A 157 -2.85 1.66 12.61
N GLU A 158 -2.50 1.18 11.41
CA GLU A 158 -1.86 -0.13 11.23
C GLU A 158 -0.54 -0.24 11.99
N SER A 159 0.27 0.84 12.01
CA SER A 159 1.51 0.86 12.78
C SER A 159 1.26 0.77 14.30
N GLN A 160 0.23 1.45 14.80
CA GLN A 160 -0.19 1.40 16.20
C GLN A 160 -0.74 0.01 16.56
N GLU A 161 -1.51 -0.63 15.68
CA GLU A 161 -1.99 -1.99 15.89
C GLU A 161 -0.85 -3.00 16.00
N ARG A 162 0.19 -2.87 15.16
CA ARG A 162 1.40 -3.69 15.26
C ARG A 162 2.10 -3.49 16.61
N GLN A 163 2.25 -2.24 17.06
CA GLN A 163 2.83 -1.94 18.37
C GLN A 163 2.01 -2.55 19.52
N ILE A 164 0.68 -2.39 19.49
CA ILE A 164 -0.22 -2.98 20.48
C ILE A 164 -0.08 -4.51 20.50
N LYS A 165 0.05 -5.15 19.35
CA LYS A 165 0.25 -6.60 19.26
C LYS A 165 1.57 -7.04 19.93
N CYS A 166 2.65 -6.31 19.69
CA CYS A 166 3.94 -6.53 20.35
C CYS A 166 3.85 -6.35 21.86
N LEU A 167 3.28 -5.23 22.32
CA LEU A 167 3.11 -4.95 23.75
C LEU A 167 2.26 -6.02 24.46
N LYS A 168 1.19 -6.50 23.81
CA LYS A 168 0.38 -7.61 24.33
C LYS A 168 1.14 -8.93 24.44
N ALA A 169 2.17 -9.15 23.62
CA ALA A 169 3.04 -10.32 23.74
C ALA A 169 3.99 -10.15 24.94
N THR A 170 4.62 -8.99 25.09
CA THR A 170 5.48 -8.66 26.24
C THR A 170 4.74 -8.75 27.57
N ILE A 171 3.50 -8.24 27.65
CA ILE A 171 2.66 -8.36 28.86
C ILE A 171 2.40 -9.84 29.18
N ARG A 172 2.11 -10.67 28.17
CA ARG A 172 1.88 -12.11 28.38
C ARG A 172 3.13 -12.81 28.92
N GLU A 173 4.29 -12.54 28.35
CA GLU A 173 5.57 -13.08 28.82
C GLU A 173 5.90 -12.62 30.25
N SER A 174 5.73 -11.33 30.54
CA SER A 174 5.91 -10.79 31.88
C SER A 174 4.98 -11.45 32.90
N ASN A 175 3.71 -11.66 32.56
CA ASN A 175 2.75 -12.32 33.44
C ASN A 175 3.13 -13.79 33.70
N GLN A 176 3.64 -14.50 32.68
CA GLN A 176 4.16 -15.87 32.87
C GLN A 176 5.38 -15.88 33.79
N ASN A 177 6.30 -14.91 33.65
CA ASN A 177 7.46 -14.77 34.53
C ASN A 177 7.05 -14.48 35.98
N VAL A 178 6.08 -13.58 36.19
CA VAL A 178 5.52 -13.30 37.51
C VAL A 178 4.91 -14.57 38.12
N ALA A 179 4.11 -15.32 37.37
CA ALA A 179 3.52 -16.57 37.86
C ALA A 179 4.59 -17.61 38.23
N ARG A 180 5.66 -17.72 37.44
CA ARG A 180 6.79 -18.61 37.72
C ARG A 180 7.52 -18.21 39.01
N LEU A 181 7.85 -16.92 39.15
CA LEU A 181 8.52 -16.40 40.35
C LEU A 181 7.63 -16.57 41.59
N GLN A 182 6.32 -16.37 41.47
CA GLN A 182 5.38 -16.61 42.57
C GLN A 182 5.40 -18.08 43.03
N SER A 183 5.47 -19.02 42.08
CA SER A 183 5.60 -20.45 42.39
C SER A 183 6.91 -20.77 43.10
N GLU A 184 8.01 -20.15 42.68
CA GLU A 184 9.32 -20.33 43.28
C GLU A 184 9.39 -19.74 44.71
N ILE A 185 8.85 -18.54 44.92
CA ILE A 185 8.69 -17.93 46.24
C ILE A 185 7.88 -18.84 47.17
N ASN A 186 6.78 -19.43 46.68
CA ASN A 186 5.98 -20.34 47.49
C ASN A 186 6.78 -21.59 47.90
N LYS A 187 7.57 -22.17 46.99
CA LYS A 187 8.46 -23.31 47.31
C LYS A 187 9.51 -22.94 48.34
N LEU A 188 10.16 -21.80 48.16
CA LEU A 188 11.19 -21.30 49.09
C LEU A 188 10.59 -21.00 50.47
N THR A 189 9.39 -20.44 50.53
CA THR A 189 8.67 -20.20 51.79
C THR A 189 8.40 -21.51 52.54
N VAL A 190 7.91 -22.54 51.85
CA VAL A 190 7.68 -23.87 52.46
C VAL A 190 8.99 -24.50 52.95
N CYS A 191 10.07 -24.39 52.18
CA CYS A 191 11.38 -24.89 52.57
C CYS A 191 11.93 -24.16 53.81
N ALA A 192 11.83 -22.82 53.82
CA ALA A 192 12.23 -21.99 54.94
C ALA A 192 11.45 -22.34 56.22
N ASP A 193 10.14 -22.56 56.12
CA ASP A 193 9.30 -23.01 57.24
C ASP A 193 9.74 -24.40 57.75
N GLY A 194 10.13 -25.31 56.86
CA GLY A 194 10.69 -26.61 57.20
C GLY A 194 11.99 -26.49 58.00
N LEU A 195 12.93 -25.68 57.49
CA LEU A 195 14.21 -25.42 58.16
C LEU A 195 14.03 -24.75 59.52
N ARG A 196 13.09 -23.79 59.66
CA ARG A 196 12.77 -23.19 60.97
C ARG A 196 12.32 -24.25 61.97
N LYS A 197 11.40 -25.14 61.58
CA LYS A 197 10.93 -26.23 62.46
C LYS A 197 12.05 -27.17 62.87
N GLU A 198 12.97 -27.47 61.96
CA GLU A 198 14.13 -28.31 62.27
C GLU A 198 15.11 -27.62 63.21
N GLN A 199 15.38 -26.32 62.99
CA GLN A 199 16.18 -25.50 63.89
C GLN A 199 15.57 -25.45 65.30
N GLU A 200 14.25 -25.29 65.43
CA GLU A 200 13.55 -25.35 66.73
C GLU A 200 13.71 -26.71 67.42
N LYS A 201 13.66 -27.82 66.67
CA LYS A 201 13.89 -29.17 67.23
C LYS A 201 15.32 -29.33 67.72
N LEU A 202 16.31 -28.95 66.91
CA LEU A 202 17.72 -29.00 67.27
C LEU A 202 18.01 -28.13 68.50
N GLN A 203 17.39 -26.96 68.59
CA GLN A 203 17.51 -26.09 69.75
C GLN A 203 17.00 -26.78 71.02
N LYS A 204 15.82 -27.42 70.98
CA LYS A 204 15.28 -28.20 72.11
C LYS A 204 16.21 -29.33 72.53
N VAL A 205 16.79 -30.06 71.57
CA VAL A 205 17.76 -31.13 71.84
C VAL A 205 19.02 -30.57 72.50
N SER A 206 19.55 -29.45 71.98
CA SER A 206 20.72 -28.78 72.55
C SER A 206 20.48 -28.36 74.00
N ASP A 207 19.32 -27.76 74.29
CA ASP A 207 18.97 -27.32 75.64
C ASP A 207 18.79 -28.50 76.60
N GLN A 208 18.22 -29.62 76.13
CA GLN A 208 18.14 -30.85 76.92
C GLN A 208 19.52 -31.44 77.21
N GLN A 209 20.42 -31.46 76.23
CA GLN A 209 21.79 -31.93 76.42
C GLN A 209 22.54 -31.07 77.43
N LYS A 210 22.40 -29.73 77.37
CA LYS A 210 23.00 -28.83 78.37
C LYS A 210 22.54 -29.14 79.79
N LYS A 211 21.24 -29.42 79.99
CA LYS A 211 20.73 -29.85 81.30
C LYS A 211 21.35 -31.16 81.77
N THR A 212 21.41 -32.16 80.88
CA THR A 212 22.02 -33.46 81.19
C THR A 212 23.51 -33.33 81.52
N ILE A 213 24.24 -32.45 80.83
CA ILE A 213 25.64 -32.15 81.13
C ILE A 213 25.76 -31.53 82.52
N ALA A 214 24.96 -30.51 82.85
CA ALA A 214 24.97 -29.89 84.17
C ALA A 214 24.67 -30.89 85.30
N GLU A 215 23.69 -31.79 85.12
CA GLU A 215 23.41 -32.86 86.08
C GLU A 215 24.60 -33.81 86.27
N LYS A 216 25.28 -34.18 85.17
CA LYS A 216 26.47 -35.01 85.22
C LYS A 216 27.65 -34.29 85.87
N GLU A 217 27.84 -33.00 85.64
CA GLU A 217 28.87 -32.18 86.27
C GLU A 217 28.68 -32.13 87.80
N VAL A 218 27.44 -31.94 88.27
CA VAL A 218 27.11 -32.02 89.70
C VAL A 218 27.45 -33.40 90.27
N ARG A 219 27.01 -34.47 89.59
CA ARG A 219 27.28 -35.85 90.03
C ARG A 219 28.77 -36.19 90.04
N LEU A 220 29.52 -35.69 89.07
CA LEU A 220 30.99 -35.84 89.03
C LEU A 220 31.65 -35.12 90.20
N SER A 221 31.22 -33.90 90.54
CA SER A 221 31.71 -33.16 91.70
C SER A 221 31.44 -33.93 93.00
N ASP A 222 30.24 -34.47 93.19
CA ASP A 222 29.88 -35.28 94.35
C ASP A 222 30.75 -36.54 94.45
N LEU A 223 30.95 -37.24 93.34
CA LEU A 223 31.80 -38.43 93.29
C LEU A 223 33.27 -38.09 93.60
N GLN A 224 33.79 -36.96 93.10
CA GLN A 224 35.12 -36.48 93.43
C GLN A 224 35.28 -36.25 94.95
N LEU A 225 34.31 -35.58 95.59
CA LEU A 225 34.32 -35.39 97.04
C LEU A 225 34.30 -36.72 97.82
N GLN A 226 33.50 -37.70 97.37
CA GLN A 226 33.46 -39.03 98.00
C GLN A 226 34.78 -39.79 97.85
N VAL A 227 35.43 -39.69 96.68
CA VAL A 227 36.75 -40.29 96.44
C VAL A 227 37.78 -39.65 97.38
N GLU A 228 37.82 -38.33 97.48
CA GLU A 228 38.72 -37.62 98.41
C GLU A 228 38.50 -38.02 99.87
N ASP A 229 37.25 -38.15 100.33
CA ASP A 229 36.93 -38.61 101.69
C ASP A 229 37.38 -40.06 101.91
N ARG A 230 37.15 -40.96 100.95
CA ARG A 230 37.63 -42.34 101.00
C ARG A 230 39.15 -42.41 101.00
N GLU A 231 39.83 -41.57 100.23
CA GLU A 231 41.29 -41.47 100.23
C GLU A 231 41.81 -41.00 101.60
N LYS A 232 41.19 -39.98 102.20
CA LYS A 232 41.53 -39.52 103.56
C LYS A 232 41.34 -40.64 104.58
N LYS A 233 40.20 -41.35 104.54
CA LYS A 233 39.94 -42.52 105.39
C LYS A 233 40.96 -43.64 105.17
N ASN A 234 41.29 -43.96 103.93
CA ASN A 234 42.31 -44.95 103.59
C ASN A 234 43.70 -44.55 104.10
N ARG A 235 44.07 -43.27 104.00
CA ARG A 235 45.32 -42.75 104.58
C ARG A 235 45.35 -42.95 106.09
N LEU A 236 44.26 -42.60 106.79
CA LEU A 236 44.13 -42.81 108.23
C LEU A 236 44.20 -44.30 108.61
N LEU A 237 43.52 -45.18 107.88
CA LEU A 237 43.57 -46.62 108.09
C LEU A 237 44.98 -47.19 107.82
N LYS A 238 45.66 -46.76 106.75
CA LYS A 238 47.06 -47.13 106.49
C LYS A 238 47.97 -46.65 107.61
N GLN A 239 47.75 -45.45 108.14
CA GLN A 239 48.50 -44.92 109.28
C GLN A 239 48.25 -45.73 110.57
N LYS A 240 47.00 -46.12 110.83
CA LYS A 240 46.63 -47.02 111.95
C LYS A 240 47.24 -48.41 111.77
N LEU A 241 47.15 -49.02 110.59
CA LEU A 241 47.80 -50.29 110.26
C LEU A 241 49.31 -50.22 110.46
N LYS A 242 49.96 -49.11 110.08
CA LYS A 242 51.39 -48.86 110.31
C LYS A 242 51.73 -48.68 111.81
N ALA A 243 50.80 -48.19 112.62
CA ALA A 243 50.96 -48.10 114.07
C ALA A 243 50.76 -49.47 114.75
N VAL A 244 49.79 -50.27 114.29
CA VAL A 244 49.53 -51.63 114.78
C VAL A 244 50.65 -52.59 114.37
N SER A 245 51.18 -52.50 113.14
CA SER A 245 52.33 -53.31 112.69
C SER A 245 53.66 -52.93 113.36
N LYS A 246 53.76 -51.74 113.97
CA LYS A 246 54.86 -51.38 114.88
C LYS A 246 54.67 -51.90 116.31
N SER A 247 53.45 -52.27 116.69
CA SER A 247 53.11 -52.81 118.02
C SER A 247 53.12 -54.34 118.09
N THR A 248 53.23 -55.03 116.95
CA THR A 248 53.26 -56.49 116.90
C THR A 248 54.33 -56.98 115.93
N ARG A 249 55.48 -57.38 116.49
CA ARG A 249 56.47 -58.28 115.87
C ARG A 249 56.56 -59.48 116.82
N PRO A 250 56.14 -60.69 116.42
CA PRO A 250 57.09 -61.66 115.82
C PRO A 250 56.41 -62.67 114.87
N PRO A 251 57.09 -63.76 114.45
CA PRO A 251 58.34 -63.89 113.70
C PRO A 251 58.06 -64.46 112.27
N ALA A 252 59.12 -64.89 111.56
CA ALA A 252 59.10 -65.64 110.29
C ALA A 252 57.93 -66.64 110.17
N ASP A 253 57.33 -66.90 109.00
CA ASP A 253 57.95 -67.55 107.85
C ASP A 253 56.93 -67.64 106.68
N GLY A 254 57.42 -67.85 105.46
CA GLY A 254 56.72 -68.69 104.46
C GLY A 254 55.61 -68.12 103.55
N ASN A 255 55.89 -68.20 102.24
CA ASN A 255 54.96 -68.37 101.10
C ASN A 255 54.12 -67.18 100.61
N GLU A 256 54.47 -66.66 99.42
CA GLU A 256 53.51 -66.02 98.54
C GLU A 256 53.96 -66.08 97.07
N SER A 257 53.20 -66.78 96.24
CA SER A 257 52.87 -66.35 94.87
C SER A 257 51.77 -67.26 94.32
N LEU A 258 50.52 -66.91 94.61
CA LEU A 258 49.34 -67.47 93.95
C LEU A 258 48.71 -66.38 93.08
N PHE A 259 48.84 -66.61 91.77
CA PHE A 259 48.07 -66.05 90.68
C PHE A 259 46.56 -65.99 91.01
N ILE A 260 45.89 -64.90 90.61
CA ILE A 260 44.65 -65.00 89.82
C ILE A 260 44.68 -63.92 88.74
N ASP A 261 44.79 -64.42 87.52
CA ASP A 261 44.53 -63.79 86.24
C ASP A 261 43.04 -63.99 85.91
N SER A 262 42.33 -62.97 85.43
CA SER A 262 40.99 -63.09 84.85
C SER A 262 40.64 -61.84 84.03
N SER A 263 40.99 -61.92 82.75
CA SER A 263 40.28 -61.44 81.57
C SER A 263 38.78 -61.11 81.77
N ASN A 264 38.25 -60.07 81.13
CA ASN A 264 37.41 -60.31 79.94
C ASN A 264 36.94 -59.04 79.19
N THR A 265 37.09 -59.15 77.86
CA THR A 265 36.27 -58.64 76.74
C THR A 265 35.97 -57.14 76.61
N GLY A 266 36.62 -56.56 75.60
CA GLY A 266 36.09 -55.41 74.89
C GLY A 266 34.95 -55.80 73.93
N HIS A 267 34.08 -54.82 73.71
CA HIS A 267 33.44 -54.49 72.44
C HIS A 267 33.18 -52.99 72.42
#